data_AF-A0A0H2RIM1-F1
#
_entry.id   AF-A0A0H2RIM1-F1
#
_cell.length_a   1.000
_cell.length_b   1.000
_cell.length_c   1.000
_cell.angle_alpha   90.00
_cell.angle_beta   90.00
_cell.angle_gamma   90.00
#
_symmetry.space_group_name_H-M   'P 1'
#
loop_
_entity.id
_entity.type
_entity.pdbx_description
1 polymer ?
#
loop_
_entity_poly.entity_id
_entity_poly.type
_entity_poly.pdbx_seq_one_letter_code
_entity_poly.pdbx_strand_id
1 'polypeptide(L)' 'YSVLPAISLDGIIECKIVEGSFNTQLFLEFIEDVVSKMNPFPSPRSVIIMDNCAIHKAPEIREAIESR' A
#
# COMPACT_ATOMS: atom_id res chain seq x y z
N TYR A 1 7.89 14.11 10.59
CA TYR A 1 7.04 13.67 9.47
C TYR A 1 7.60 12.39 8.89
N SER A 2 6.72 11.49 8.45
CA SER A 2 7.06 10.29 7.68
C SER A 2 6.39 10.34 6.32
N VAL A 3 7.08 9.85 5.29
CA VAL A 3 6.61 9.82 3.90
C VAL A 3 6.58 8.38 3.42
N LEU A 4 5.44 7.96 2.87
CA LEU A 4 5.24 6.61 2.33
C LEU A 4 4.76 6.69 0.88
N PRO A 5 5.64 6.46 -0.10
CA PRO A 5 5.28 6.39 -1.51
C PRO A 5 5.04 4.95 -1.99
N ALA A 6 4.05 4.75 -2.86
CA ALA A 6 3.94 3.59 -3.73
C ALA A 6 4.52 3.95 -5.11
N ILE A 7 5.45 3.16 -5.62
CA ILE A 7 6.23 3.49 -6.82
C ILE A 7 6.15 2.32 -7.81
N SER A 8 5.98 2.62 -9.09
CA SER A 8 6.19 1.70 -10.21
C SER A 8 7.32 2.19 -11.12
N LEU A 9 7.61 1.41 -12.17
CA LEU A 9 8.56 1.82 -13.21
C LEU A 9 8.13 3.10 -13.94
N ASP A 10 6.85 3.46 -13.90
CA ASP A 10 6.29 4.66 -14.53
C ASP A 10 6.22 5.87 -13.58
N GLY A 11 6.66 5.72 -12.33
CA GLY A 11 6.71 6.79 -11.34
C GLY A 11 5.90 6.52 -10.07
N ILE A 12 5.57 7.58 -9.34
CA ILE A 12 4.81 7.51 -8.08
C ILE A 12 3.33 7.27 -8.39
N ILE A 13 2.75 6.24 -7.77
CA ILE A 13 1.33 5.89 -7.87
C ILE A 13 0.51 6.59 -6.78
N GLU A 14 1.04 6.63 -5.56
CA GLU A 14 0.40 7.22 -4.37
C GLU A 14 1.49 7.70 -3.39
N CYS A 15 1.21 8.73 -2.60
CA CYS A 15 2.11 9.21 -1.58
C CYS A 15 1.34 9.77 -0.37
N LYS A 16 1.56 9.17 0.80
CA LYS A 16 0.98 9.64 2.06
C LYS A 16 2.06 10.24 2.96
N ILE A 17 1.78 11.42 3.51
CA ILE A 17 2.66 12.14 4.44
C ILE A 17 1.91 12.32 5.75
N VAL A 18 2.52 11.90 6.85
CA VAL A 18 1.94 12.00 8.19
C VAL A 18 2.92 12.63 9.16
N GLU A 19 2.42 13.29 10.20
CA GLU A 19 3.22 13.65 11.36
C GLU A 19 3.44 12.41 12.24
N GLY A 20 4.65 12.17 12.73
CA GLY A 20 4.98 10.94 13.46
C GLY A 20 5.21 9.72 12.55
N SER A 21 4.98 8.52 13.09
CA SER A 21 5.19 7.23 12.42
C SER A 21 3.88 6.58 11.94
N PHE A 22 3.98 5.71 10.95
CA PHE A 22 2.85 4.88 10.52
C PHE A 22 2.50 3.83 11.57
N ASN A 23 1.20 3.60 11.75
CA ASN A 23 0.63 2.46 12.44
C ASN A 23 -0.22 1.65 11.44
N THR A 24 -0.78 0.52 11.89
CA THR A 24 -1.60 -0.35 11.05
C THR A 24 -2.76 0.39 10.38
N GLN A 25 -3.48 1.25 11.11
CA GLN A 25 -4.62 1.99 10.57
C GLN A 25 -4.22 2.96 9.45
N LEU A 26 -3.18 3.77 9.67
CA LEU A 26 -2.68 4.71 8.67
C LEU A 26 -2.14 3.98 7.42
N PHE A 27 -1.56 2.80 7.62
CA PHE A 27 -1.08 1.94 6.55
C PHE A 27 -2.23 1.27 5.78
N LEU A 28 -3.30 0.83 6.45
CA LEU A 28 -4.49 0.29 5.81
C LEU A 28 -5.12 1.30 4.86
N GLU A 29 -5.35 2.54 5.33
CA GLU A 29 -5.87 3.62 4.48
C GLU A 29 -4.99 3.85 3.24
N PHE A 30 -3.67 3.80 3.42
CA PHE A 30 -2.73 3.91 2.30
C PHE A 30 -2.84 2.72 1.33
N ILE A 31 -3.00 1.50 1.84
CA ILE A 31 -3.17 0.29 1.02
C ILE A 31 -4.47 0.34 0.22
N GLU A 32 -5.59 0.79 0.81
CA GLU A 32 -6.85 0.99 0.10
C GLU A 32 -6.70 1.97 -1.08
N ASP A 33 -6.00 3.09 -0.84
CA ASP A 33 -5.68 4.08 -1.88
C ASP A 33 -4.81 3.49 -2.99
N VAL A 34 -3.84 2.63 -2.66
CA VAL A 34 -2.96 1.95 -3.63
C VAL A 34 -3.74 0.90 -4.44
N VAL A 35 -4.52 0.04 -3.76
CA VAL A 35 -5.28 -1.05 -4.38
C VAL A 35 -6.30 -0.51 -5.38
N SER A 36 -6.93 0.65 -5.11
CA SER A 36 -7.83 1.31 -6.05
C SER A 36 -7.18 1.69 -7.40
N LYS A 37 -5.84 1.83 -7.43
CA LYS A 37 -5.04 2.24 -8.60
C LYS A 37 -4.30 1.08 -9.29
N MET A 38 -4.40 -0.13 -8.74
CA MET A 38 -3.78 -1.33 -9.29
C MET A 38 -4.62 -1.96 -10.42
N ASN A 39 -4.08 -2.97 -11.11
CA ASN A 39 -4.82 -3.80 -12.07
C ASN A 39 -4.82 -5.29 -11.66
N PRO A 40 -5.73 -6.12 -12.19
CA PRO A 40 -5.66 -7.57 -12.00
C PRO A 40 -4.39 -8.18 -12.59
N PHE A 41 -3.79 -9.16 -11.91
CA PHE A 41 -2.63 -9.90 -12.42
C PHE A 41 -2.99 -10.68 -13.69
N PRO A 42 -2.14 -10.68 -14.75
CA PRO A 42 -0.75 -10.20 -14.82
C PRO A 42 -0.58 -8.80 -15.45
N SER A 43 -1.58 -7.93 -15.40
CA SER A 43 -1.49 -6.59 -16.00
C SER A 43 -0.45 -5.70 -15.29
N PRO A 44 0.04 -4.61 -15.91
CA PRO A 44 0.91 -3.66 -15.22
C PRO A 44 0.31 -3.15 -13.91
N ARG A 45 1.13 -2.95 -12.87
CA ARG A 45 0.70 -2.53 -11.51
C ARG A 45 -0.26 -3.53 -10.84
N SER A 46 0.01 -4.83 -10.95
CA SER A 46 -0.82 -5.88 -10.35
C SER A 46 -0.21 -6.62 -9.17
N VAL A 47 1.00 -6.27 -8.74
CA VAL A 47 1.70 -6.92 -7.63
C VAL A 47 2.18 -5.84 -6.66
N ILE A 48 1.84 -5.97 -5.38
CA ILE A 48 2.37 -5.12 -4.31
C ILE A 48 3.62 -5.80 -3.74
N ILE A 49 4.70 -5.02 -3.60
CA ILE A 49 5.92 -5.43 -2.93
C ILE A 49 6.17 -4.44 -1.79
N MET A 50 6.36 -4.97 -0.59
CA MET A 50 6.62 -4.22 0.63
C MET A 50 7.60 -5.01 1.51
N ASP A 51 8.25 -4.36 2.48
CA ASP A 51 9.11 -5.05 3.44
C ASP A 51 8.29 -5.82 4.50
N ASN A 52 8.98 -6.60 5.33
CA ASN A 52 8.36 -7.52 6.29
C ASN A 52 8.00 -6.85 7.63
N CYS A 53 7.63 -5.57 7.62
CA CYS A 53 7.28 -4.81 8.82
C CYS A 53 6.08 -5.44 9.55
N ALA A 54 6.07 -5.35 10.88
CA ALA A 54 5.01 -5.97 11.70
C ALA A 54 3.61 -5.44 11.38
N ILE A 55 3.48 -4.14 11.10
CA ILE A 55 2.18 -3.52 10.80
C ILE A 55 1.59 -3.97 9.46
N HIS A 56 2.41 -4.49 8.53
CA HIS A 56 1.96 -5.00 7.23
C HIS A 56 1.24 -6.35 7.34
N LYS A 57 1.40 -7.04 8.48
CA LYS A 57 0.89 -8.41 8.70
C LYS A 57 -0.51 -8.45 9.29
N ALA A 58 -1.12 -7.29 9.51
CA ALA A 58 -2.46 -7.24 10.09
C ALA A 58 -3.47 -7.86 9.10
N PRO A 59 -4.43 -8.69 9.56
CA PRO A 59 -5.38 -9.38 8.69
C PRO A 59 -6.13 -8.45 7.73
N GLU A 60 -6.51 -7.26 8.19
CA GLU A 60 -7.19 -6.23 7.41
C GLU A 60 -6.38 -5.76 6.18
N ILE A 61 -5.04 -5.73 6.27
CA ILE A 61 -4.17 -5.40 5.12
C ILE A 61 -4.28 -6.48 4.06
N ARG A 62 -4.27 -7.74 4.49
CA ARG A 62 -4.39 -8.88 3.58
C ARG A 62 -5.76 -8.89 2.92
N GLU A 63 -6.82 -8.70 3.70
CA GLU A 63 -8.19 -8.64 3.19
C GLU A 63 -8.38 -7.50 2.18
N ALA A 64 -7.82 -6.32 2.45
CA ALA A 64 -7.87 -5.19 1.52
C ALA A 64 -7.20 -5.50 0.16
N ILE A 65 -6.15 -6.31 0.15
CA ILE A 65 -5.42 -6.69 -1.07
C ILE A 65 -6.12 -7.84 -1.81
N GLU A 66 -6.60 -8.85 -1.08
CA GLU A 66 -7.15 -10.09 -1.65
C GLU A 66 -8.64 -10.01 -2.01
N SER A 67 -9.39 -9.05 -1.45
CA SER A 67 -10.85 -8.88 -1.71
C SER A 67 -11.19 -8.29 -3.08
N ARG A 68 -10.21 -8.12 -3.96
CA ARG A 68 -10.34 -7.46 -5.26
C ARG A 68 -10.38 -8.43 -6.43
#